data_AF-A0A1C6JRJ9-F1
#
_entry.id   AF-A0A1C6JRJ9-F1
#
_cell.length_a   1.000
_cell.length_b   1.000
_cell.length_c   1.000
_cell.angle_alpha   90.00
_cell.angle_beta   90.00
_cell.angle_gamma   90.00
#
_symmetry.space_group_name_H-M   'P 1'
#
loop_
_entity.id
_entity.type
_entity.pdbx_description
1 polymer ?
#
loop_
_entity_poly.entity_id
_entity_poly.type
_entity_poly.pdbx_seq_one_letter_code
_entity_poly.pdbx_strand_id
1 'polypeptide(L)'
;MKNRAFKICKYILSLLLIGLSYGIFVRKTGFAIPCIFYRITGLQCPGCGVTRMCLALMRLDFVAAYHYNKLLFIISPVIVFIIAQQIYRYIRFNDAKTTKAQTVILILLIVLLVIWGILRNIF
;
A
#
# COMPACT_ATOMS: atom_id res chain seq x y z
N MET A 1 -18.73 20.24 5.68
CA MET A 1 -18.46 18.81 6.02
C MET A 1 -18.86 17.85 4.90
N LYS A 2 -20.14 17.85 4.45
CA LYS A 2 -20.65 16.91 3.43
C LYS A 2 -19.84 16.89 2.11
N ASN A 3 -19.49 18.05 1.54
CA ASN A 3 -18.74 18.10 0.27
C ASN A 3 -17.32 17.50 0.37
N ARG A 4 -16.65 17.60 1.52
CA ARG A 4 -15.29 17.06 1.71
C ARG A 4 -15.31 15.55 1.89
N ALA A 5 -16.26 15.05 2.68
CA ALA A 5 -16.49 13.61 2.83
C ALA A 5 -16.83 12.99 1.47
N PHE A 6 -17.73 13.60 0.70
CA PHE A 6 -18.09 13.14 -0.64
C PHE A 6 -16.89 13.11 -1.60
N LYS A 7 -16.04 14.15 -1.56
CA LYS A 7 -14.81 14.22 -2.36
C LYS A 7 -13.84 13.08 -2.03
N ILE A 8 -13.60 12.81 -0.74
CA ILE A 8 -12.72 11.72 -0.31
C ILE A 8 -13.31 10.35 -0.66
N CYS A 9 -14.60 10.13 -0.38
CA CYS A 9 -15.28 8.90 -0.76
C CYS A 9 -15.17 8.65 -2.27
N LYS A 10 -15.35 9.68 -3.10
CA LYS A 10 -15.18 9.56 -4.56
C LYS A 10 -13.75 9.13 -4.93
N TYR A 11 -12.72 9.70 -4.31
CA TYR A 11 -11.33 9.30 -4.58
C TYR A 11 -11.02 7.88 -4.13
N ILE A 12 -11.44 7.50 -2.91
CA ILE A 12 -11.27 6.13 -2.40
C ILE A 12 -11.98 5.15 -3.32
N LEU A 13 -13.23 5.43 -3.72
CA LEU A 13 -14.00 4.60 -4.61
C LEU A 13 -13.33 4.48 -5.99
N SER A 14 -12.83 5.57 -6.57
CA SER A 14 -12.11 5.51 -7.84
C SER A 14 -10.84 4.67 -7.74
N LEU A 15 -10.06 4.83 -6.65
CA LEU A 15 -8.84 4.04 -6.42
C LEU A 15 -9.14 2.55 -6.27
N LEU A 16 -10.18 2.21 -5.50
CA LEU A 16 -10.62 0.83 -5.32
C LEU A 16 -11.11 0.22 -6.63
N LEU A 17 -11.90 0.95 -7.43
CA LEU A 17 -12.38 0.46 -8.73
C LEU A 17 -11.22 0.19 -9.69
N ILE A 18 -10.22 1.07 -9.73
CA ILE A 18 -9.02 0.88 -10.56
C ILE A 18 -8.20 -0.31 -10.07
N GLY A 19 -7.99 -0.45 -8.75
CA GLY A 19 -7.27 -1.58 -8.17
C GLY A 19 -7.97 -2.92 -8.42
N LEU A 20 -9.30 -2.95 -8.25
CA LEU A 20 -10.11 -4.13 -8.50
C LEU A 20 -10.14 -4.50 -9.99
N SER A 21 -10.32 -3.53 -10.89
CA SER A 21 -10.32 -3.80 -12.33
C SER A 21 -8.97 -4.35 -12.79
N TYR A 22 -7.86 -3.80 -12.29
CA TYR A 22 -6.52 -4.34 -12.52
C TYR A 22 -6.37 -5.75 -11.96
N GLY A 23 -6.77 -6.00 -10.72
CA GLY A 23 -6.68 -7.32 -10.11
C GLY A 23 -7.54 -8.39 -10.81
N ILE A 24 -8.73 -8.01 -11.28
CA ILE A 24 -9.60 -8.88 -12.10
C ILE A 24 -8.95 -9.17 -13.45
N PHE A 25 -8.38 -8.14 -14.10
CA PHE A 25 -7.65 -8.31 -15.36
C PHE A 25 -6.50 -9.32 -15.20
N VAL A 26 -5.60 -9.09 -14.23
CA VAL A 26 -4.47 -9.98 -13.95
C VAL A 26 -4.95 -11.40 -13.63
N ARG A 27 -6.07 -11.54 -12.89
CA ARG A 27 -6.63 -12.85 -12.56
C ARG A 27 -7.18 -13.58 -13.79
N LYS A 28 -7.83 -12.88 -14.72
CA LYS A 28 -8.42 -13.49 -15.91
C LYS A 28 -7.41 -13.80 -17.00
N THR A 29 -6.45 -12.90 -17.22
CA THR A 29 -5.48 -13.03 -18.33
C THR A 29 -4.20 -13.72 -17.90
N GLY A 30 -3.90 -13.79 -16.59
CA GLY A 30 -2.59 -14.18 -16.08
C GLY A 30 -1.48 -13.18 -16.37
N PHE A 31 -1.78 -12.09 -17.09
CA PHE A 31 -0.81 -11.11 -17.54
C PHE A 31 -0.71 -9.97 -16.52
N ALA A 32 0.36 -9.98 -15.74
CA ALA A 32 0.71 -8.87 -14.86
C ALA A 32 1.71 -7.94 -15.55
N ILE A 33 1.67 -6.64 -15.22
CA ILE A 33 2.66 -5.69 -15.73
C ILE A 33 4.05 -6.16 -15.27
N PRO A 34 4.96 -6.50 -16.21
CA PRO A 34 6.28 -6.98 -15.84
C PRO A 34 7.07 -5.86 -15.16
N CYS A 35 7.77 -6.22 -14.09
CA CYS A 35 8.59 -5.29 -13.34
C CYS A 35 9.83 -4.92 -14.15
N ILE A 36 9.82 -3.78 -14.85
CA ILE A 36 10.94 -3.33 -15.70
C ILE A 36 12.23 -3.23 -14.87
N PHE A 37 12.13 -2.75 -13.63
CA PHE A 37 13.26 -2.68 -12.71
C PHE A 37 13.91 -4.06 -12.52
N TYR A 38 13.14 -5.08 -12.19
CA TYR A 38 13.65 -6.45 -12.04
C TYR A 38 14.26 -6.99 -13.34
N ARG A 39 13.69 -6.64 -14.50
CA ARG A 39 14.22 -7.05 -15.80
C ARG A 39 15.58 -6.42 -16.12
N ILE A 40 15.82 -5.19 -15.64
CA ILE A 40 17.07 -4.45 -15.88
C ILE A 40 18.13 -4.77 -14.82
N THR A 41 17.76 -4.79 -13.54
CA THR A 41 18.70 -4.88 -12.42
C THR A 41 18.78 -6.27 -11.80
N GLY A 42 17.81 -7.15 -12.07
CA GLY A 42 17.64 -8.41 -11.33
C GLY A 42 17.14 -8.24 -9.90
N LEU A 43 16.97 -6.99 -9.42
CA LEU A 43 16.57 -6.69 -8.05
C LEU A 43 15.05 -6.56 -7.94
N GLN A 44 14.49 -7.11 -6.87
CA GLN A 44 13.07 -6.98 -6.54
C GLN A 44 12.79 -5.57 -6.00
N CYS A 45 12.09 -4.75 -6.78
CA CYS A 45 11.66 -3.44 -6.28
C CYS A 45 10.56 -3.61 -5.20
N PRO A 46 10.50 -2.71 -4.21
CA PRO A 46 9.48 -2.77 -3.15
C PRO A 46 8.06 -2.74 -3.72
N GLY A 47 7.85 -2.01 -4.81
CA GLY A 47 6.54 -1.89 -5.49
C GLY A 47 6.02 -3.22 -6.03
N CYS A 48 6.86 -4.02 -6.68
CA CYS A 48 6.45 -5.31 -7.26
C CYS A 48 6.04 -6.33 -6.18
N GLY A 49 6.62 -6.24 -4.97
CA GLY A 49 6.18 -7.00 -3.79
C GLY A 49 4.82 -6.53 -3.25
N VAL A 50 4.58 -5.22 -3.20
CA VAL A 50 3.28 -4.66 -2.80
C VAL A 50 2.16 -5.13 -3.72
N THR A 51 2.36 -5.06 -5.05
CA THR A 51 1.35 -5.48 -6.02
C THR A 51 0.95 -6.94 -5.83
N ARG A 52 1.92 -7.85 -5.65
CA ARG A 52 1.65 -9.28 -5.41
C ARG A 52 0.96 -9.52 -4.07
N MET A 53 1.36 -8.80 -3.03
CA MET A 53 0.70 -8.82 -1.72
C MET A 53 -0.78 -8.41 -1.85
N CYS A 54 -1.08 -7.31 -2.54
CA CYS A 54 -2.45 -6.85 -2.76
C CYS A 54 -3.27 -7.86 -3.59
N LEU A 55 -2.68 -8.46 -4.63
CA LEU A 55 -3.35 -9.50 -5.42
C LEU A 55 -3.63 -10.76 -4.60
N ALA A 56 -2.75 -11.13 -3.66
CA ALA A 56 -2.97 -12.24 -2.74
C ALA A 56 -4.06 -11.92 -1.71
N LEU A 57 -4.06 -10.71 -1.14
CA LEU A 57 -5.14 -10.21 -0.27
C LEU A 57 -6.50 -10.23 -0.97
N MET A 58 -6.56 -9.87 -2.27
CA MET A 58 -7.79 -9.99 -3.07
C MET A 58 -8.28 -11.42 -3.25
N ARG A 59 -7.38 -12.42 -3.12
CA ARG A 59 -7.73 -13.85 -3.14
C ARG A 59 -8.03 -14.40 -1.74
N LEU A 60 -7.99 -13.55 -0.70
CA LEU A 60 -8.06 -13.93 0.70
C LEU A 60 -6.93 -14.90 1.12
N ASP A 61 -5.82 -14.88 0.38
CA ASP A 61 -4.63 -15.68 0.67
C ASP A 61 -3.63 -14.87 1.50
N PHE A 62 -3.86 -14.88 2.83
CA PHE A 62 -3.03 -14.15 3.78
C PHE A 62 -1.61 -14.71 3.89
N VAL A 63 -1.44 -16.01 3.68
CA VAL A 63 -0.13 -16.68 3.73
C VAL A 63 0.72 -16.19 2.57
N ALA A 64 0.21 -16.24 1.34
CA ALA A 64 0.91 -15.72 0.19
C ALA A 64 1.16 -14.20 0.31
N ALA A 65 0.19 -13.43 0.80
CA ALA A 65 0.34 -12.00 1.02
C ALA A 65 1.51 -11.69 1.98
N TYR A 66 1.59 -12.42 3.09
CA TYR A 66 2.69 -12.33 4.03
C TYR A 66 4.04 -12.66 3.37
N HIS A 67 4.11 -13.73 2.59
CA HIS A 67 5.36 -14.11 1.91
C HIS A 67 5.82 -13.10 0.85
N TYR A 68 4.91 -12.41 0.16
CA TYR A 68 5.29 -11.41 -0.84
C TYR A 68 5.90 -10.15 -0.22
N ASN A 69 5.43 -9.73 0.95
CA ASN A 69 5.99 -8.58 1.67
C ASN A 69 5.70 -8.64 3.18
N LYS A 70 6.47 -9.46 3.91
CA LYS A 70 6.29 -9.70 5.35
C LYS A 70 6.20 -8.41 6.16
N LEU A 71 7.19 -7.54 5.98
CA LEU A 71 7.27 -6.31 6.75
C LEU A 71 6.09 -5.38 6.44
N LEU A 72 5.80 -5.13 5.16
CA LEU A 72 4.70 -4.27 4.78
C LEU A 72 3.35 -4.83 5.25
N PHE A 73 3.17 -6.15 5.16
CA PHE A 73 1.95 -6.83 5.62
C PHE A 73 1.72 -6.54 7.11
N ILE A 74 2.75 -6.72 7.95
CA ILE A 74 2.66 -6.49 9.41
C ILE A 74 2.39 -5.01 9.73
N ILE A 75 3.08 -4.08 9.08
CA ILE A 75 2.93 -2.64 9.39
C ILE A 75 1.71 -2.00 8.72
N SER A 76 1.14 -2.63 7.69
CA SER A 76 0.03 -2.07 6.92
C SER A 76 -1.18 -1.64 7.75
N PRO A 77 -1.60 -2.34 8.83
CA PRO A 77 -2.71 -1.90 9.67
C PRO A 77 -2.41 -0.57 10.38
N VAL A 78 -1.15 -0.35 10.80
CA VAL A 78 -0.71 0.90 11.44
C VAL A 78 -0.77 2.05 10.44
N ILE A 79 -0.30 1.83 9.21
CA ILE A 79 -0.35 2.82 8.14
C ILE A 79 -1.80 3.18 7.81
N VAL A 80 -2.67 2.18 7.65
CA VAL A 80 -4.11 2.37 7.39
C VAL A 80 -4.76 3.15 8.52
N PHE A 81 -4.44 2.86 9.78
CA PHE A 81 -4.95 3.57 10.94
C PHE A 81 -4.56 5.06 10.93
N ILE A 82 -3.29 5.38 10.67
CA ILE A 82 -2.82 6.78 10.60
C ILE A 82 -3.55 7.53 9.48
N ILE A 83 -3.71 6.92 8.30
CA ILE A 83 -4.42 7.51 7.17
C ILE A 83 -5.90 7.73 7.52
N ALA A 84 -6.56 6.74 8.13
CA ALA A 84 -7.96 6.84 8.54
C ALA A 84 -8.18 7.98 9.56
N GLN A 85 -7.28 8.11 10.54
CA GLN A 85 -7.31 9.20 11.51
C GLN A 85 -7.15 10.57 10.83
N GLN A 86 -6.26 10.69 9.85
CA GLN A 86 -6.07 11.93 9.09
C GLN A 86 -7.29 12.29 8.25
N ILE A 87 -7.88 11.30 7.56
CA ILE A 87 -9.12 11.47 6.80
C ILE A 87 -10.24 11.95 7.74
N TYR A 88 -10.39 11.33 8.90
CA TYR A 88 -11.38 11.71 9.90
C TYR A 88 -11.18 13.16 10.37
N ARG A 89 -9.94 13.54 10.73
CA ARG A 89 -9.60 14.91 11.16
C ARG A 89 -9.83 15.94 10.06
N TYR A 90 -9.49 15.62 8.81
CA TYR A 90 -9.73 16.50 7.69
C TYR A 90 -11.23 16.73 7.43
N ILE A 91 -12.04 15.67 7.48
CA ILE A 91 -13.50 15.77 7.26
C ILE A 91 -14.17 16.56 8.40
N ARG A 92 -13.78 16.30 9.66
CA ARG A 92 -14.44 16.88 10.84
C ARG A 92 -13.93 18.27 11.19
N PHE A 93 -12.61 18.49 11.15
CA PHE A 93 -11.94 19.70 11.67
C PHE A 93 -11.21 20.52 10.60
N ASN A 94 -11.25 20.11 9.33
CA ASN A 94 -10.46 20.72 8.25
C ASN A 94 -8.94 20.70 8.49
N ASP A 95 -8.47 19.77 9.31
CA ASP A 95 -7.07 19.66 9.69
C ASP A 95 -6.49 18.34 9.18
N ALA A 96 -5.62 18.45 8.18
CA ALA A 96 -4.86 17.32 7.62
C ALA A 96 -3.43 17.26 8.16
N LYS A 97 -3.07 18.04 9.19
CA LYS A 97 -1.71 18.07 9.70
C LYS A 97 -1.36 16.77 10.41
N THR A 98 -0.22 16.19 10.02
CA THR A 98 0.45 15.13 10.76
C THR A 98 0.92 15.67 12.10
N THR A 99 0.75 14.89 13.17
CA THR A 99 1.40 15.20 14.44
C THR A 99 2.89 14.90 14.34
N LYS A 100 3.73 15.54 15.16
CA LYS A 100 5.18 15.22 15.21
C LYS A 100 5.42 13.73 15.46
N ALA A 101 4.62 13.11 16.34
CA ALA A 101 4.67 11.67 16.60
C ALA A 101 4.32 10.83 15.36
N GLN A 102 3.25 11.17 14.63
CA GLN A 102 2.90 10.49 13.37
C GLN A 102 4.01 10.62 12.34
N THR A 103 4.63 11.80 12.20
CA THR A 103 5.76 12.02 11.29
C THR A 103 6.95 11.14 11.67
N VAL A 104 7.33 11.08 12.95
CA VAL A 104 8.41 10.21 13.42
C VAL A 104 8.10 8.74 13.15
N ILE A 105 6.89 8.28 13.45
CA ILE A 105 6.45 6.90 13.16
C ILE A 105 6.54 6.61 11.65
N LEU A 106 6.03 7.49 10.80
CA LEU A 106 6.09 7.31 9.35
C LEU A 106 7.53 7.26 8.83
N ILE A 107 8.42 8.12 9.33
CA ILE A 107 9.84 8.10 8.99
C ILE A 107 10.46 6.76 9.40
N LEU A 108 10.22 6.30 10.64
CA LEU A 108 10.72 5.01 11.11
C LEU A 108 10.22 3.85 10.24
N LEU A 109 8.93 3.84 9.88
CA LEU A 109 8.36 2.83 8.99
C LEU A 109 8.99 2.86 7.59
N ILE A 110 9.22 4.04 7.02
CA ILE A 110 9.88 4.20 5.72
C ILE A 110 11.31 3.65 5.79
N VAL A 111 12.08 4.03 6.82
CA VAL A 111 13.45 3.54 7.03
C VAL A 111 13.45 2.01 7.14
N LEU A 112 12.55 1.45 7.94
CA LEU A 112 12.43 0.01 8.12
C LEU A 112 12.09 -0.71 6.80
N LEU A 113 11.18 -0.14 6.00
CA LEU A 113 10.82 -0.66 4.67
C LEU A 113 11.99 -0.61 3.68
N VAL A 114 12.80 0.46 3.72
CA VAL A 114 14.00 0.58 2.88
C VAL A 114 15.04 -0.45 3.30
N ILE A 115 15.30 -0.59 4.60
CA ILE A 115 16.23 -1.60 5.13
C ILE A 115 15.77 -3.01 4.72
N TRP A 116 14.49 -3.34 4.91
CA TRP A 116 13.93 -4.62 4.47
C TRP A 116 14.03 -4.82 2.95
N GLY A 117 13.80 -3.75 2.18
CA GLY A 117 13.96 -3.73 0.73
C GLY A 117 15.39 -4.02 0.29
N ILE A 118 16.38 -3.56 1.05
CA ILE A 118 17.80 -3.87 0.80
C ILE A 118 18.10 -5.32 1.20
N LEU A 119 17.71 -5.72 2.43
CA LEU A 119 17.99 -7.06 2.95
C LEU A 119 17.44 -8.17 2.04
N ARG A 120 16.21 -8.05 1.56
CA ARG A 120 15.56 -9.05 0.66
C ARG A 120 16.21 -9.19 -0.72
N ASN A 121 17.08 -8.26 -1.08
CA ASN A 121 17.72 -8.18 -2.39
C ASN A 121 19.19 -8.65 -2.32
N ILE A 122 19.78 -8.64 -1.12
CA ILE A 122 21.17 -9.06 -0.88
C ILE A 122 21.23 -10.48 -0.32
N PHE A 123 20.22 -10.87 0.48
CA PHE A 123 20.08 -12.19 1.09
C PHE A 123 18.80 -12.87 0.58
#